data_AF-A0A2M8N7H3-F1
#
_entry.id   AF-A0A2M8N7H3-F1
#
_cell.length_a   1.000
_cell.length_b   1.000
_cell.length_c   1.000
_cell.angle_alpha   90.00
_cell.angle_beta   90.00
_cell.angle_gamma   90.00
#
_symmetry.space_group_name_H-M   'P 1'
#
loop_
_entity.id
_entity.type
_entity.pdbx_description
1 polymer ?
#
loop_
_entity_poly.entity_id
_entity_poly.type
_entity_poly.pdbx_seq_one_letter_code
_entity_poly.pdbx_strand_id
1 'polypeptide(L)'
;MIVVTILLGLLAYTLWRFGLKQAVTRRQVIRLVPAFVTFGVLLLLTAAFALSEYFDAREPRFLTPQTTTPQLTDERVVLIGTAHQNTRAKDQLTVQLDDAPMTFLNTDYLDGNWRQRSVDHYYLNAGDPVVVVAELRNEKWFVTFVYRGDYEGFLKFYERFAFVPLSTTIISVIMAILVIFISVPYYRKLRV
;
A
#
# COMPACT_ATOMS: atom_id res chain seq x y z
N MET A 1 1.77 4.27 6.26
CA MET A 1 2.41 5.53 5.82
C MET A 1 1.76 6.80 6.40
N ILE A 2 0.43 6.97 6.28
CA ILE A 2 -0.26 8.24 6.64
C ILE A 2 0.00 8.77 8.07
N VAL A 3 0.06 7.89 9.07
CA VAL A 3 0.33 8.27 10.48
C VAL A 3 1.72 8.89 10.63
N VAL A 4 2.71 8.36 9.91
CA VAL A 4 4.09 8.88 9.92
C VAL A 4 4.12 10.27 9.30
N THR A 5 3.43 10.48 8.17
CA THR A 5 3.29 11.81 7.55
C THR A 5 2.71 12.84 8.53
N ILE A 6 1.63 12.48 9.22
CA ILE A 6 0.98 13.36 10.21
C ILE A 6 1.94 13.66 11.37
N LEU A 7 2.60 12.64 11.91
CA LEU A 7 3.56 12.81 13.02
C LEU A 7 4.72 13.73 12.63
N LEU A 8 5.34 13.50 11.47
CA LEU A 8 6.41 14.34 10.94
C LEU A 8 5.95 15.79 10.73
N GLY A 9 4.73 15.97 10.20
CA GLY A 9 4.12 17.29 10.07
C GLY A 9 3.91 18.00 11.41
N LEU A 10 3.44 17.28 12.43
CA LEU A 10 3.27 17.82 13.79
C LEU A 10 4.60 18.19 14.45
N LEU A 11 5.63 17.36 14.31
CA LEU A 11 6.98 17.65 14.81
C LEU A 11 7.59 18.86 14.11
N ALA A 12 7.45 18.96 12.79
CA ALA A 12 7.90 20.14 12.05
C ALA A 12 7.13 21.41 12.46
N TYR A 13 5.81 21.31 12.67
CA TYR A 13 4.97 22.42 13.12
C TYR A 13 5.35 22.90 14.52
N THR A 14 5.58 21.97 15.47
CA THR A 14 5.99 22.32 16.84
C THR A 14 7.37 22.98 16.85
N LEU A 15 8.33 22.44 16.10
CA LEU A 15 9.64 23.07 15.96
C LEU A 15 9.56 24.45 15.31
N TRP A 16 8.66 24.64 14.34
CA TRP A 16 8.41 25.95 13.75
C TRP A 16 7.80 26.94 14.74
N ARG A 17 6.76 26.51 15.47
CA ARG A 17 6.00 27.37 16.39
C ARG A 17 6.84 27.82 17.58
N PHE A 18 7.63 26.93 18.16
CA PHE A 18 8.39 27.19 19.39
C PHE A 18 9.88 27.48 19.13
N GLY A 19 10.44 26.99 18.04
CA GLY A 19 11.85 27.25 17.67
C GLY A 19 11.97 28.41 16.70
N LEU A 20 11.54 28.21 15.46
CA LEU A 20 11.81 29.16 14.36
C LEU A 20 11.13 30.52 14.57
N LYS A 21 9.87 30.53 15.03
CA LYS A 21 9.13 31.77 15.30
C LYS A 21 9.67 32.59 16.47
N GLN A 22 10.33 31.94 17.43
CA GLN A 22 10.92 32.60 18.60
C GLN A 22 12.39 32.97 18.38
N ALA A 23 12.99 32.54 17.26
CA ALA A 23 14.38 32.83 16.95
C ALA A 23 14.58 34.33 16.66
N VAL A 24 15.40 34.98 17.49
CA VAL A 24 15.72 36.41 17.38
C VAL A 24 16.99 36.62 16.56
N THR A 25 17.87 35.61 16.50
CA THR A 25 19.17 35.72 15.82
C THR A 25 19.32 34.74 14.67
N ARG A 26 20.15 35.11 13.68
CA ARG A 26 20.48 34.22 12.55
C ARG A 26 21.12 32.91 12.98
N ARG A 27 21.98 32.93 14.00
CA ARG A 27 22.64 31.72 14.51
C ARG A 27 21.61 30.70 15.02
N GLN A 28 20.56 31.17 15.69
CA GLN A 28 19.46 30.31 16.14
C GLN A 28 18.70 29.71 14.95
N VAL A 29 18.39 30.50 13.92
CA VAL A 29 17.74 30.00 12.71
C VAL A 29 18.60 28.96 12.00
N ILE A 30 19.89 29.24 11.76
CA ILE A 30 20.81 28.30 11.10
C ILE A 30 20.93 26.99 11.89
N ARG A 31 20.92 27.04 13.22
CA ARG A 31 20.95 25.83 14.06
C ARG A 31 19.72 24.95 13.87
N LEU A 32 18.57 25.52 13.53
CA LEU A 32 17.31 24.80 13.34
C LEU A 32 17.12 24.29 11.91
N VAL A 33 17.76 24.91 10.90
CA VAL A 33 17.65 24.53 9.48
C VAL A 33 17.90 23.03 9.25
N PRO A 34 18.95 22.38 9.82
CA PRO A 34 19.18 20.95 9.62
C PRO A 34 17.97 20.09 9.99
N ALA A 35 17.27 20.41 11.09
CA ALA A 35 16.10 19.65 11.50
C ALA A 35 14.94 19.77 10.50
N PHE A 36 14.70 20.96 9.94
CA PHE A 36 13.69 21.15 8.89
C PHE A 36 14.06 20.39 7.61
N VAL A 37 15.34 20.39 7.22
CA VAL A 37 15.81 19.60 6.07
C VAL A 37 15.60 18.11 6.34
N THR A 38 15.97 17.60 7.53
CA THR A 38 15.77 16.20 7.91
C THR A 38 14.30 15.80 7.87
N PHE A 39 13.39 16.59 8.45
CA PHE A 39 11.96 16.31 8.39
C PHE A 39 11.44 16.32 6.95
N GLY A 40 11.90 17.26 6.12
CA GLY A 40 11.58 17.30 4.70
C GLY A 40 12.01 16.03 3.96
N VAL A 41 13.24 15.57 4.17
CA VAL A 41 13.75 14.34 3.56
C VAL A 41 12.97 13.11 4.04
N LEU A 42 12.65 13.02 5.33
CA LEU A 42 11.84 11.92 5.87
C LEU A 42 10.42 11.91 5.28
N LEU A 43 9.82 13.08 5.05
CA LEU A 43 8.54 13.20 4.36
C LEU A 43 8.63 12.76 2.89
N LEU A 44 9.72 13.09 2.18
CA LEU A 44 9.96 12.59 0.82
C LEU A 44 10.15 11.07 0.79
N LEU A 45 10.86 10.49 1.74
CA LEU A 45 10.97 9.04 1.88
C LEU A 45 9.61 8.40 2.14
N THR A 46 8.81 8.99 3.03
CA THR A 46 7.44 8.53 3.30
C THR A 46 6.58 8.61 2.02
N ALA A 47 6.75 9.65 1.21
CA ALA A 47 6.09 9.76 -0.08
C ALA A 47 6.53 8.67 -1.06
N ALA A 48 7.83 8.38 -1.13
CA ALA A 48 8.37 7.33 -2.01
C ALA A 48 7.82 5.95 -1.65
N PHE A 49 7.78 5.60 -0.37
CA PHE A 49 7.21 4.34 0.07
C PHE A 49 5.69 4.27 -0.16
N ALA A 50 4.95 5.35 0.12
CA ALA A 50 3.52 5.41 -0.18
C ALA A 50 3.24 5.30 -1.69
N LEU A 51 4.13 5.82 -2.54
CA LEU A 51 4.03 5.68 -3.98
C LEU A 51 4.31 4.24 -4.44
N SER A 52 5.24 3.54 -3.80
CA SER A 52 5.46 2.11 -4.02
C SER A 52 4.19 1.32 -3.67
N GLU A 53 3.62 1.53 -2.48
CA GLU A 53 2.36 0.90 -2.06
C GLU A 53 1.21 1.18 -3.05
N TYR A 54 1.18 2.38 -3.66
CA TYR A 54 0.21 2.72 -4.69
C TYR A 54 0.37 1.90 -5.98
N PHE A 55 1.62 1.66 -6.42
CA PHE A 55 1.88 0.84 -7.60
C PHE A 55 1.54 -0.63 -7.36
N ASP A 56 1.91 -1.18 -6.21
CA ASP A 56 1.53 -2.54 -5.79
C ASP A 56 0.00 -2.66 -5.70
N ALA A 57 -0.66 -1.60 -5.21
CA ALA A 57 -2.12 -1.46 -5.19
C ALA A 57 -2.74 -1.10 -6.55
N ARG A 58 -2.00 -1.13 -7.66
CA ARG A 58 -2.57 -1.05 -9.02
C ARG A 58 -2.16 -2.21 -9.91
N GLU A 59 -1.17 -2.98 -9.53
CA GLU A 59 -0.61 -4.08 -10.30
C GLU A 59 -1.67 -5.06 -10.84
N PRO A 60 -2.69 -5.51 -10.08
CA PRO A 60 -3.72 -6.41 -10.59
C PRO A 60 -4.57 -5.85 -11.73
N ARG A 61 -4.55 -4.53 -11.98
CA ARG A 61 -5.26 -3.91 -13.11
C ARG A 61 -4.56 -4.12 -14.44
N PHE A 62 -3.25 -4.40 -14.40
CA PHE A 62 -2.45 -4.65 -15.59
C PHE A 62 -2.40 -6.13 -15.94
N LEU A 63 -2.93 -6.99 -15.07
CA LEU A 63 -3.09 -8.41 -15.33
C LEU A 63 -4.36 -8.63 -16.15
N THR A 64 -4.24 -9.38 -17.24
CA THR A 64 -5.41 -9.82 -18.02
C THR A 64 -6.21 -10.80 -17.16
N PRO A 65 -7.50 -10.55 -16.89
CA PRO A 65 -8.30 -11.49 -16.16
C PRO A 65 -8.43 -12.79 -16.96
N GLN A 66 -8.24 -13.93 -16.29
CA GLN A 66 -8.39 -15.25 -16.88
C GLN A 66 -9.57 -15.96 -16.20
N THR A 67 -10.33 -16.74 -16.97
CA THR A 67 -11.44 -17.58 -16.46
C THR A 67 -11.12 -19.07 -16.53
N THR A 68 -9.93 -19.42 -16.99
CA THR A 68 -9.42 -20.79 -17.15
C THR A 68 -8.13 -20.97 -16.36
N THR A 69 -7.66 -22.21 -16.23
CA THR A 69 -6.42 -22.53 -15.52
C THR A 69 -5.22 -21.76 -16.13
N PRO A 70 -4.46 -20.99 -15.33
CA PRO A 70 -3.29 -20.25 -15.79
C PRO A 70 -2.11 -21.17 -16.12
N GLN A 71 -1.21 -20.71 -16.98
CA GLN A 71 0.02 -21.45 -17.28
C GLN A 71 1.06 -21.25 -16.16
N LEU A 72 1.89 -22.25 -15.91
CA LEU A 72 2.98 -22.18 -14.90
C LEU A 72 4.12 -21.22 -15.28
N THR A 73 4.00 -20.52 -16.40
CA THR A 73 4.89 -19.40 -16.77
C THR A 73 4.44 -18.08 -16.19
N ASP A 74 3.19 -17.99 -15.72
CA ASP A 74 2.64 -16.76 -15.18
C ASP A 74 3.10 -16.61 -13.71
N GLU A 75 3.84 -15.54 -13.39
CA GLU A 75 4.28 -15.27 -12.02
C GLU A 75 3.11 -14.82 -11.13
N ARG A 76 2.15 -14.10 -11.72
CA ARG A 76 0.99 -13.55 -11.01
C ARG A 76 -0.22 -13.44 -11.94
N VAL A 77 -1.39 -13.80 -11.42
CA VAL A 77 -2.62 -13.88 -12.22
C VAL A 77 -3.82 -13.30 -11.48
N VAL A 78 -4.80 -12.85 -12.26
CA VAL A 78 -6.14 -12.52 -11.78
C VAL A 78 -7.11 -13.51 -12.38
N LEU A 79 -7.75 -14.29 -11.52
CA LEU A 79 -8.67 -15.34 -11.90
C LEU A 79 -10.09 -14.95 -11.53
N ILE A 80 -11.02 -15.17 -12.46
CA ILE A 80 -12.45 -14.98 -12.25
C ILE A 80 -13.10 -16.35 -12.26
N GLY A 81 -13.88 -16.64 -11.22
CA GLY A 81 -14.60 -17.91 -11.13
C GLY A 81 -15.67 -17.86 -10.05
N THR A 82 -16.10 -19.04 -9.61
CA THR A 82 -17.05 -19.18 -8.51
C THR A 82 -16.44 -20.00 -7.38
N ALA A 83 -16.78 -19.69 -6.13
CA ALA A 83 -16.33 -20.49 -4.99
C ALA A 83 -16.89 -21.92 -5.12
N HIS A 84 -16.01 -22.92 -5.20
CA HIS A 84 -16.43 -24.30 -5.48
C HIS A 84 -17.09 -24.97 -4.26
N GLN A 85 -16.65 -24.61 -3.05
CA GLN A 85 -17.20 -25.12 -1.79
C GLN A 85 -17.32 -24.00 -0.75
N ASN A 86 -18.13 -24.24 0.29
CA ASN A 86 -18.22 -23.36 1.44
C ASN A 86 -16.86 -23.32 2.15
N THR A 87 -16.04 -22.34 1.79
CA THR A 87 -14.62 -22.34 2.11
C THR A 87 -14.42 -21.79 3.52
N ARG A 88 -14.73 -22.61 4.51
CA ARG A 88 -14.41 -22.34 5.93
C ARG A 88 -13.01 -22.80 6.31
N ALA A 89 -12.33 -23.54 5.42
CA ALA A 89 -10.97 -24.01 5.62
C ALA A 89 -10.02 -22.82 5.51
N LYS A 90 -9.22 -22.58 6.56
CA LYS A 90 -8.33 -21.42 6.65
C LYS A 90 -7.14 -21.46 5.69
N ASP A 91 -6.83 -22.65 5.16
CA ASP A 91 -5.54 -22.91 4.53
C ASP A 91 -5.63 -23.08 3.01
N GLN A 92 -6.83 -23.31 2.46
CA GLN A 92 -7.03 -23.54 1.04
C GLN A 92 -8.31 -22.88 0.53
N LEU A 93 -8.26 -22.39 -0.70
CA LEU A 93 -9.41 -21.87 -1.43
C LEU A 93 -9.55 -22.67 -2.72
N THR A 94 -10.73 -23.21 -3.00
CA THR A 94 -11.02 -23.85 -4.28
C THR A 94 -11.98 -23.00 -5.09
N VAL A 95 -11.56 -22.61 -6.28
CA VAL A 95 -12.36 -21.82 -7.22
C VAL A 95 -12.69 -22.69 -8.42
N GLN A 96 -13.96 -22.73 -8.80
CA GLN A 96 -14.41 -23.28 -10.05
C GLN A 96 -14.14 -22.27 -11.17
N LEU A 97 -13.24 -22.64 -12.07
CA LEU A 97 -12.98 -21.94 -13.34
C LEU A 97 -13.84 -22.58 -14.46
N ASP A 98 -13.82 -21.99 -15.65
CA ASP A 98 -14.61 -22.45 -16.80
C ASP A 98 -14.20 -23.86 -17.27
N ASP A 99 -12.93 -24.21 -17.11
CA ASP A 99 -12.34 -25.48 -17.53
C ASP A 99 -12.28 -26.51 -16.39
N ALA A 100 -11.77 -26.12 -15.22
CA ALA A 100 -11.56 -27.03 -14.10
C ALA A 100 -11.58 -26.29 -12.74
N PRO A 101 -11.93 -26.99 -11.64
CA PRO A 101 -11.71 -26.43 -10.31
C PRO A 101 -10.21 -26.36 -10.00
N MET A 102 -9.78 -25.22 -9.46
CA MET A 102 -8.40 -24.96 -9.07
C MET A 102 -8.31 -24.67 -7.57
N THR A 103 -7.34 -25.28 -6.90
CA THR A 103 -7.12 -25.08 -5.46
C THR A 103 -5.87 -24.24 -5.22
N PHE A 104 -6.03 -23.21 -4.42
CA PHE A 104 -5.00 -22.26 -4.03
C PHE A 104 -4.67 -22.43 -2.56
N LEU A 105 -3.41 -22.18 -2.21
CA LEU A 105 -2.94 -22.20 -0.83
C LEU A 105 -3.03 -20.80 -0.23
N ASN A 106 -3.56 -20.69 0.99
CA ASN A 106 -3.67 -19.41 1.73
C ASN A 106 -2.51 -19.18 2.71
N THR A 107 -1.74 -20.23 3.02
CA THR A 107 -0.60 -20.18 3.94
C THR A 107 0.71 -20.23 3.18
N ASP A 108 1.58 -19.24 3.39
CA ASP A 108 2.98 -19.32 2.94
C ASP A 108 3.77 -20.23 3.90
N TYR A 109 4.41 -21.27 3.36
CA TYR A 109 5.52 -21.95 4.02
C TYR A 109 6.82 -21.36 3.45
N LEU A 110 7.35 -20.35 4.12
CA LEU A 110 8.62 -19.71 3.80
C LEU A 110 9.56 -19.89 5.00
N ASP A 111 10.74 -20.48 4.76
CA ASP A 111 11.84 -20.60 5.73
C ASP A 111 11.47 -21.24 7.08
N GLY A 112 10.73 -22.36 7.05
CA GLY A 112 10.42 -23.13 8.26
C GLY A 112 9.38 -22.50 9.20
N ASN A 113 8.75 -21.39 8.78
CA ASN A 113 7.68 -20.73 9.54
C ASN A 113 6.42 -20.58 8.70
N TRP A 114 5.28 -20.99 9.27
CA TRP A 114 3.96 -20.73 8.72
C TRP A 114 3.64 -19.24 8.86
N ARG A 115 3.62 -18.50 7.76
CA ARG A 115 3.08 -17.14 7.74
C ARG A 115 1.70 -17.20 7.11
N GLN A 116 0.67 -17.10 7.95
CA GLN A 116 -0.67 -16.79 7.49
C GLN A 116 -0.62 -15.37 6.91
N ARG A 117 -0.63 -15.24 5.58
CA ARG A 117 -0.97 -13.94 4.98
C ARG A 117 -2.40 -13.69 5.43
N SER A 118 -2.61 -12.59 6.15
CA SER A 118 -3.90 -12.20 6.71
C SER A 118 -4.90 -12.02 5.59
N VAL A 119 -5.48 -13.11 5.11
CA VAL A 119 -6.70 -13.06 4.34
C VAL A 119 -7.83 -13.32 5.32
N ASP A 120 -8.64 -12.28 5.52
CA ASP A 120 -9.85 -12.35 6.32
C ASP A 120 -10.62 -13.61 5.99
N HIS A 121 -11.21 -14.23 7.02
CA HIS A 121 -12.03 -15.42 6.88
C HIS A 121 -12.95 -15.29 5.66
N TYR A 122 -12.73 -16.12 4.64
CA TYR A 122 -13.57 -16.15 3.47
C TYR A 122 -14.95 -16.66 3.88
N TYR A 123 -15.87 -15.76 4.19
CA TYR A 123 -17.30 -16.12 4.26
C TYR A 123 -17.83 -16.17 2.83
N LEU A 124 -17.35 -17.17 2.08
CA LEU A 124 -17.77 -17.50 0.73
C LEU A 124 -18.67 -18.72 0.77
N ASN A 125 -19.88 -18.56 0.26
CA ASN A 125 -20.78 -19.65 -0.02
C ASN A 125 -20.40 -20.28 -1.36
N ALA A 126 -20.67 -21.57 -1.52
CA ALA A 126 -20.52 -22.23 -2.81
C ALA A 126 -21.38 -21.50 -3.87
N GLY A 127 -20.80 -21.25 -5.04
CA GLY A 127 -21.42 -20.49 -6.13
C GLY A 127 -21.28 -18.97 -6.03
N ASP A 128 -20.70 -18.42 -4.97
CA ASP A 128 -20.41 -16.98 -4.92
C ASP A 128 -19.42 -16.61 -6.04
N PRO A 129 -19.66 -15.55 -6.83
CA PRO A 129 -18.69 -15.06 -7.79
C PRO A 129 -17.49 -14.50 -7.03
N VAL A 130 -16.29 -14.83 -7.50
CA VAL A 130 -15.05 -14.41 -6.88
C VAL A 130 -14.02 -13.98 -7.91
N VAL A 131 -13.21 -13.01 -7.50
CA VAL A 131 -11.98 -12.62 -8.19
C VAL A 131 -10.81 -12.94 -7.27
N VAL A 132 -9.86 -13.75 -7.75
CA VAL A 132 -8.69 -14.18 -6.98
C VAL A 132 -7.43 -13.63 -7.62
N VAL A 133 -6.61 -12.96 -6.82
CA VAL A 133 -5.24 -12.62 -7.19
C VAL A 133 -4.33 -13.68 -6.60
N ALA A 134 -3.67 -14.44 -7.47
CA ALA A 134 -2.76 -15.51 -7.07
C ALA A 134 -1.36 -15.28 -7.63
N GLU A 135 -0.38 -15.81 -6.92
CA GLU A 135 1.04 -15.75 -7.28
C GLU A 135 1.59 -17.18 -7.37
N LEU A 136 2.39 -17.45 -8.40
CA LEU A 136 3.03 -18.74 -8.58
C LEU A 136 4.36 -18.76 -7.83
N ARG A 137 4.52 -19.72 -6.92
CA ARG A 137 5.78 -19.95 -6.20
C ARG A 137 6.02 -21.44 -6.05
N ASN A 138 7.23 -21.91 -6.38
CA ASN A 138 7.58 -23.34 -6.27
C ASN A 138 6.52 -24.26 -6.89
N GLU A 139 6.06 -23.92 -8.10
CA GLU A 139 5.02 -24.65 -8.86
C GLU A 139 3.65 -24.75 -8.16
N LYS A 140 3.40 -23.91 -7.16
CA LYS A 140 2.13 -23.85 -6.42
C LYS A 140 1.56 -22.44 -6.44
N TRP A 141 0.25 -22.36 -6.53
CA TRP A 141 -0.47 -21.09 -6.54
C TRP A 141 -0.89 -20.67 -5.14
N PHE A 142 -0.45 -19.48 -4.75
CA PHE A 142 -0.75 -18.89 -3.45
C PHE A 142 -1.71 -17.72 -3.61
N VAL A 143 -2.76 -17.71 -2.79
CA VAL A 143 -3.71 -16.60 -2.77
C VAL A 143 -3.05 -15.39 -2.12
N THR A 144 -3.03 -14.29 -2.85
CA THR A 144 -2.62 -12.98 -2.30
C THR A 144 -3.84 -12.17 -1.90
N PHE A 145 -4.93 -12.27 -2.66
CA PHE A 145 -6.14 -11.51 -2.42
C PHE A 145 -7.37 -12.23 -2.99
N VAL A 146 -8.53 -12.09 -2.33
CA VAL A 146 -9.82 -12.56 -2.87
C VAL A 146 -10.86 -11.48 -2.67
N TYR A 147 -11.63 -11.26 -3.72
CA TYR A 147 -12.78 -10.39 -3.71
C TYR A 147 -14.04 -11.21 -4.00
N ARG A 148 -15.07 -11.03 -3.18
CA ARG A 148 -16.40 -11.58 -3.43
C ARG A 148 -17.18 -10.61 -4.31
N GLY A 149 -17.49 -11.00 -5.54
CA GLY A 149 -18.18 -10.18 -6.52
C GLY A 149 -17.64 -10.38 -7.93
N ASP A 150 -18.03 -9.49 -8.82
CA ASP A 150 -17.58 -9.46 -10.20
C ASP A 150 -16.25 -8.70 -10.37
N TYR A 151 -15.67 -8.82 -11.56
CA TYR A 151 -14.42 -8.15 -11.91
C TYR A 151 -14.54 -6.61 -11.91
N GLU A 152 -15.69 -6.07 -12.32
CA GLU A 152 -15.90 -4.63 -12.30
C GLU A 152 -15.95 -4.08 -10.86
N GLY A 153 -16.65 -4.77 -9.97
CA GLY A 153 -16.67 -4.47 -8.54
C GLY A 153 -15.28 -4.59 -7.91
N PHE A 154 -14.51 -5.61 -8.28
CA PHE A 154 -13.12 -5.76 -7.86
C PHE A 154 -12.28 -4.55 -8.24
N LEU A 155 -12.37 -4.09 -9.50
CA LEU A 155 -11.61 -2.93 -9.98
C LEU A 155 -11.98 -1.64 -9.22
N LYS A 156 -13.26 -1.44 -8.92
CA LYS A 156 -13.75 -0.28 -8.13
C LYS A 156 -13.30 -0.35 -6.67
N PHE A 157 -13.34 -1.54 -6.07
CA PHE A 157 -12.83 -1.77 -4.73
C PHE A 157 -11.34 -1.45 -4.67
N TYR A 158 -10.54 -1.99 -5.60
CA TYR A 158 -9.10 -1.81 -5.62
C TYR A 158 -8.69 -0.34 -5.82
N GLU A 159 -9.44 0.44 -6.62
CA GLU A 159 -9.25 1.90 -6.71
C GLU A 159 -9.38 2.63 -5.38
N ARG A 160 -10.35 2.21 -4.55
CA ARG A 160 -10.54 2.81 -3.23
C ARG A 160 -9.37 2.48 -2.30
N PHE A 161 -8.76 1.30 -2.43
CA PHE A 161 -7.56 0.96 -1.68
C PHE A 161 -6.34 1.76 -2.13
N ALA A 162 -6.19 1.98 -3.44
CA ALA A 162 -5.11 2.81 -3.99
C ALA A 162 -5.22 4.30 -3.61
N PHE A 163 -6.38 4.77 -3.15
CA PHE A 163 -6.57 6.16 -2.75
C PHE A 163 -5.73 6.56 -1.53
N VAL A 164 -5.60 5.68 -0.53
CA VAL A 164 -4.87 6.01 0.71
C VAL A 164 -3.36 6.20 0.46
N PRO A 165 -2.66 5.30 -0.25
CA PRO A 165 -1.26 5.52 -0.59
C PRO A 165 -1.05 6.75 -1.50
N LEU A 166 -1.94 6.97 -2.47
CA LEU A 166 -1.87 8.14 -3.35
C LEU A 166 -2.01 9.46 -2.59
N SER A 167 -3.05 9.58 -1.76
CA SER A 167 -3.27 10.78 -0.94
C SER A 167 -2.11 11.00 0.04
N THR A 168 -1.59 9.93 0.64
CA THR A 168 -0.41 10.00 1.51
C THR A 168 0.81 10.52 0.76
N THR A 169 1.02 10.09 -0.48
CA THR A 169 2.12 10.55 -1.33
C THR A 169 2.01 12.05 -1.58
N ILE A 170 0.85 12.52 -2.04
CA ILE A 170 0.60 13.93 -2.36
C ILE A 170 0.79 14.81 -1.12
N ILE A 171 0.19 14.43 0.00
CA ILE A 171 0.28 15.18 1.26
C ILE A 171 1.73 15.24 1.74
N SER A 172 2.46 14.13 1.68
CA SER A 172 3.86 14.06 2.13
C SER A 172 4.78 14.93 1.28
N VAL A 173 4.60 14.95 -0.05
CA VAL A 173 5.37 15.84 -0.94
C VAL A 173 5.10 17.31 -0.65
N ILE A 174 3.82 17.70 -0.52
CA ILE A 174 3.44 19.08 -0.22
C ILE A 174 4.04 19.51 1.14
N MET A 175 3.89 18.68 2.17
CA MET A 175 4.47 18.95 3.48
C MET A 175 5.99 19.03 3.43
N ALA A 176 6.67 18.15 2.70
CA ALA A 176 8.13 18.17 2.58
C ALA A 176 8.62 19.52 2.01
N ILE A 177 7.99 19.98 0.93
CA ILE A 177 8.31 21.27 0.31
C ILE A 177 8.08 22.40 1.34
N LEU A 178 6.91 22.43 1.98
CA LEU A 178 6.61 23.47 2.98
C LEU A 178 7.64 23.48 4.12
N VAL A 179 7.95 22.32 4.70
CA VAL A 179 8.86 22.17 5.83
C VAL A 179 10.29 22.59 5.47
N ILE A 180 10.78 22.24 4.28
CA ILE A 180 12.12 22.63 3.82
C ILE A 180 12.18 24.15 3.63
N PHE A 181 11.18 24.72 2.94
CA PHE A 181 11.20 26.12 2.54
C PHE A 181 10.79 27.09 3.65
N ILE A 182 10.16 26.65 4.74
CA ILE A 182 9.68 27.55 5.81
C ILE A 182 10.81 28.32 6.51
N SER A 183 12.03 27.76 6.51
CA SER A 183 13.21 28.37 7.14
C SER A 183 13.83 29.51 6.32
N VAL A 184 13.68 29.49 4.99
CA VAL A 184 14.25 30.47 4.04
C VAL A 184 13.74 31.90 4.25
N PRO A 185 12.41 32.17 4.33
CA PRO A 185 11.92 33.53 4.51
C PRO A 185 12.31 34.11 5.89
N TYR A 186 12.35 33.28 6.95
CA TYR A 186 12.77 33.73 8.28
C TYR A 186 14.26 34.12 8.32
N TYR A 187 15.11 33.35 7.64
CA TYR A 187 16.52 33.70 7.49
C TYR A 187 16.71 35.04 6.76
N ARG A 188 15.90 35.31 5.71
CA ARG A 188 15.93 36.58 4.96
C ARG A 188 15.42 37.77 5.78
N LYS A 189 14.44 37.57 6.67
CA LYS A 189 13.86 38.65 7.49
C LYS A 189 14.84 39.22 8.52
N LEU A 190 15.75 38.40 9.04
CA LEU A 190 16.79 38.80 10.00
C LEU A 190 18.02 39.43 9.31
N ARG A 191 17.82 40.18 8.21
CA ARG A 191 18.86 40.83 7.40
C ARG A 191 18.99 42.32 7.64
N VAL A 192 18.41 42.81 8.73
CA VAL A 192 18.68 44.14 9.30
C VAL A 192 19.58 43.96 10.51
#